data_AF-A0AA92FI42-F1
#
_entry.id   AF-A0AA92FI42-F1
#
_cell.length_a   1.000
_cell.length_b   1.000
_cell.length_c   1.000
_cell.angle_alpha   90.00
_cell.angle_beta   90.00
_cell.angle_gamma   90.00
#
_symmetry.space_group_name_H-M   'P 1'
#
loop_
_entity.id
_entity.type
_entity.pdbx_description
1 polymer ?
#
loop_
_entity_poly.entity_id
_entity_poly.type
_entity_poly.pdbx_seq_one_letter_code
_entity_poly.pdbx_strand_id
1 'polypeptide(L)'
;MENEVVSQSDKEKFLATSELFLKEFEEKFIDYFTCLCISYDKVITKEEAKEVALAIYQGLFKCDYDIGELREDVFVHMRQDGVMIGFLINRSMFYLIENYITFTKMHDMTPQIELLIGCVSRFINLIESEVTPKVCNFTGAFDMSFSNDVMFSPTNNIIETFNQMKQEKQSVVFLNLYKGVPVSSEATVVDIEGENVTFKIDQLQEIAMKLDGQAFIVKNDYFNKHLKADIVYSNFQTNTVVLTNFIYLLNMPALQREFIRVHPDIVKRSAELVSF
;
A
#
# COMPACT_ATOMS: atom_id res chain seq x y z
N MET A 1 2.40 21.01 -17.17
CA MET A 1 1.19 20.21 -17.46
C MET A 1 0.14 20.68 -16.49
N GLU A 2 -0.98 21.17 -17.01
CA GLU A 2 -2.08 21.74 -16.23
C GLU A 2 -2.70 20.66 -15.35
N ASN A 3 -2.76 20.92 -14.04
CA ASN A 3 -3.50 20.11 -13.09
C ASN A 3 -5.00 20.31 -13.36
N GLU A 4 -5.67 19.31 -13.95
CA GLU A 4 -7.12 19.33 -14.09
C GLU A 4 -7.76 19.18 -12.71
N VAL A 5 -8.16 20.30 -12.12
CA VAL A 5 -9.02 20.34 -10.95
C VAL A 5 -10.35 19.69 -11.33
N VAL A 6 -10.64 18.50 -10.78
CA VAL A 6 -11.92 17.80 -10.99
C VAL A 6 -13.05 18.76 -10.66
N SER A 7 -13.86 19.11 -11.66
CA SER A 7 -14.86 20.15 -11.50
C SER A 7 -16.00 19.66 -10.60
N GLN A 8 -16.70 20.58 -9.92
CA GLN A 8 -17.89 20.25 -9.14
C GLN A 8 -18.95 19.51 -9.99
N SER A 9 -19.01 19.81 -11.30
CA SER A 9 -19.87 19.13 -12.25
C SER A 9 -19.48 17.66 -12.46
N ASP A 10 -18.20 17.32 -12.39
CA ASP A 10 -17.72 15.94 -12.58
C ASP A 10 -18.02 15.08 -11.36
N LYS A 11 -18.03 15.66 -10.16
CA LYS A 11 -18.45 14.99 -8.92
C LYS A 11 -19.93 14.64 -8.94
N GLU A 12 -20.79 15.56 -9.36
CA GLU A 12 -22.24 15.32 -9.47
C GLU A 12 -22.55 14.24 -10.51
N LYS A 13 -21.88 14.28 -11.67
CA LYS A 13 -21.99 13.22 -12.69
C LYS A 13 -21.52 11.88 -12.17
N PHE A 14 -20.38 11.84 -11.47
CA PHE A 14 -19.86 10.62 -10.87
C PHE A 14 -20.85 9.99 -9.88
N LEU A 15 -21.47 10.79 -9.02
CA LEU A 15 -22.46 10.29 -8.06
C LEU A 15 -23.68 9.70 -8.78
N ALA A 16 -24.22 10.40 -9.77
CA ALA A 16 -25.37 9.91 -10.53
C ALA A 16 -25.05 8.62 -11.32
N THR A 17 -23.89 8.56 -11.98
CA THR A 17 -23.44 7.37 -12.71
C THR A 17 -23.17 6.21 -11.77
N SER A 18 -22.55 6.46 -10.61
CA SER A 18 -22.23 5.41 -9.64
C SER A 18 -23.48 4.85 -8.99
N GLU A 19 -24.48 5.67 -8.67
CA GLU A 19 -25.76 5.21 -8.13
C GLU A 19 -26.47 4.25 -9.10
N LEU A 20 -26.51 4.60 -10.39
CA LEU A 20 -27.09 3.76 -11.44
C LEU A 20 -26.33 2.43 -11.59
N PHE A 21 -24.99 2.51 -11.69
CA PHE A 21 -24.14 1.33 -11.78
C PHE A 21 -24.33 0.38 -10.59
N LEU A 22 -24.37 0.94 -9.37
CA LEU A 22 -24.44 0.14 -8.16
C LEU A 22 -25.72 -0.67 -8.10
N LYS A 23 -26.85 -0.07 -8.51
CA LYS A 23 -28.14 -0.75 -8.54
C LYS A 23 -28.15 -1.92 -9.51
N GLU A 24 -27.46 -1.83 -10.63
CA GLU A 24 -27.44 -2.86 -11.67
C GLU A 24 -26.36 -3.93 -11.44
N PHE A 25 -25.28 -3.59 -10.75
CA PHE A 25 -24.11 -4.46 -10.61
C PHE A 25 -24.10 -5.29 -9.31
N GLU A 26 -25.00 -5.01 -8.36
CA GLU A 26 -25.01 -5.63 -7.02
C GLU A 26 -25.00 -7.17 -7.08
N GLU A 27 -25.94 -7.78 -7.81
CA GLU A 27 -26.07 -9.23 -7.90
C GLU A 27 -24.80 -9.87 -8.49
N LYS A 28 -24.24 -9.27 -9.54
CA LYS A 28 -23.01 -9.74 -10.19
C LYS A 28 -21.81 -9.65 -9.28
N PHE A 29 -21.71 -8.58 -8.48
CA PHE A 29 -20.65 -8.43 -7.50
C PHE A 29 -20.75 -9.49 -6.40
N ILE A 30 -21.96 -9.67 -5.84
CA ILE A 30 -22.22 -10.65 -4.77
C ILE A 30 -21.88 -12.06 -5.25
N ASP A 31 -22.34 -12.46 -6.44
CA ASP A 31 -22.05 -13.78 -6.98
C ASP A 31 -20.56 -13.98 -7.26
N TYR A 32 -19.87 -12.97 -7.79
CA TYR A 32 -18.44 -13.03 -8.03
C TYR A 32 -17.66 -13.22 -6.73
N PHE A 33 -17.91 -12.36 -5.72
CA PHE A 33 -17.24 -12.42 -4.42
C PHE A 33 -17.50 -13.76 -3.75
N THR A 34 -18.75 -14.22 -3.76
CA THR A 34 -19.16 -15.50 -3.17
C THR A 34 -18.41 -16.67 -3.83
N CYS A 35 -18.35 -16.71 -5.17
CA CYS A 35 -17.62 -17.76 -5.89
C CYS A 35 -16.13 -17.71 -5.58
N LEU A 36 -15.57 -16.50 -5.49
CA LEU A 36 -14.17 -16.31 -5.14
C LEU A 36 -13.91 -16.85 -3.72
N CYS A 37 -14.69 -16.43 -2.72
CA CYS A 37 -14.56 -16.87 -1.33
C CYS A 37 -14.62 -18.40 -1.21
N ILE A 38 -15.64 -19.05 -1.74
CA ILE A 38 -15.82 -20.52 -1.64
C ILE A 38 -14.69 -21.27 -2.36
N SER A 39 -14.08 -20.68 -3.39
CA SER A 39 -12.96 -21.32 -4.10
C SER A 39 -11.67 -21.36 -3.29
N TYR A 40 -11.49 -20.42 -2.34
CA TYR A 40 -10.29 -20.31 -1.50
C TYR A 40 -10.52 -20.78 -0.06
N ASP A 41 -11.75 -20.70 0.43
CA ASP A 41 -12.16 -21.12 1.77
C ASP A 41 -13.27 -22.17 1.65
N LYS A 42 -13.01 -23.37 2.17
CA LYS A 42 -13.96 -24.50 2.15
C LYS A 42 -14.84 -24.58 3.40
N VAL A 43 -14.55 -23.77 4.42
CA VAL A 43 -15.24 -23.76 5.70
C VAL A 43 -16.39 -22.77 5.69
N ILE A 44 -16.20 -21.60 5.03
CA ILE A 44 -17.26 -20.60 4.91
C ILE A 44 -18.44 -21.12 4.07
N THR A 45 -19.65 -20.91 4.56
CA THR A 45 -20.86 -21.26 3.80
C THR A 45 -21.13 -20.24 2.69
N LYS A 46 -21.90 -20.66 1.68
CA LYS A 46 -22.28 -19.78 0.57
C LYS A 46 -23.11 -18.59 1.06
N GLU A 47 -23.97 -18.83 2.03
CA GLU A 47 -24.83 -17.83 2.63
C GLU A 47 -24.01 -16.79 3.40
N GLU A 48 -23.04 -17.21 4.22
CA GLU A 48 -22.13 -16.29 4.91
C GLU A 48 -21.29 -15.46 3.95
N ALA A 49 -20.76 -16.08 2.89
CA ALA A 49 -20.00 -15.37 1.86
C ALA A 49 -20.85 -14.32 1.13
N LYS A 50 -22.15 -14.58 0.91
CA LYS A 50 -23.09 -13.62 0.33
C LYS A 50 -23.38 -12.44 1.25
N GLU A 51 -23.57 -12.69 2.55
CA GLU A 51 -23.76 -11.62 3.54
C GLU A 51 -22.56 -10.69 3.59
N VAL A 52 -21.35 -11.26 3.62
CA VAL A 52 -20.10 -10.47 3.59
C VAL A 52 -19.98 -9.69 2.28
N ALA A 53 -20.29 -10.30 1.14
CA ALA A 53 -20.26 -9.61 -0.15
C ALA A 53 -21.21 -8.41 -0.18
N LEU A 54 -22.42 -8.57 0.34
CA LEU A 54 -23.43 -7.52 0.42
C LEU A 54 -22.98 -6.37 1.32
N ALA A 55 -22.45 -6.70 2.50
CA ALA A 55 -21.91 -5.71 3.44
C ALA A 55 -20.77 -4.89 2.81
N ILE A 56 -19.84 -5.57 2.13
CA ILE A 56 -18.75 -4.94 1.39
C ILE A 56 -19.28 -4.01 0.30
N TYR A 57 -20.24 -4.50 -0.50
CA TYR A 57 -20.78 -3.76 -1.64
C TYR A 57 -21.49 -2.47 -1.19
N GLN A 58 -22.32 -2.56 -0.15
CA GLN A 58 -23.04 -1.43 0.41
C GLN A 58 -22.10 -0.44 1.13
N GLY A 59 -20.97 -0.92 1.65
CA GLY A 59 -20.00 -0.08 2.37
C GLY A 59 -19.11 0.78 1.47
N LEU A 60 -18.95 0.43 0.20
CA LEU A 60 -18.01 1.07 -0.72
C LEU A 60 -18.23 2.58 -0.89
N PHE A 61 -19.46 3.08 -0.71
CA PHE A 61 -19.83 4.49 -0.93
C PHE A 61 -20.59 5.15 0.22
N LYS A 62 -20.79 4.46 1.35
CA LYS A 62 -21.33 5.11 2.56
C LYS A 62 -20.23 5.98 3.20
N CYS A 63 -20.54 7.25 3.46
CA CYS A 63 -19.58 8.19 4.06
C CYS A 63 -19.24 7.83 5.52
N ASP A 64 -20.23 7.30 6.25
CA ASP A 64 -20.13 6.78 7.62
C ASP A 64 -20.48 5.29 7.62
N TYR A 65 -19.57 4.46 7.16
CA TYR A 65 -19.77 3.01 7.25
C TYR A 65 -19.47 2.55 8.68
N ASP A 66 -20.51 2.09 9.38
CA ASP A 66 -20.31 1.38 10.64
C ASP A 66 -19.77 -0.02 10.33
N ILE A 67 -18.47 -0.19 10.54
CA ILE A 67 -17.76 -1.45 10.30
C ILE A 67 -18.25 -2.54 11.27
N GLY A 68 -19.02 -2.19 12.31
CA GLY A 68 -19.78 -3.18 13.10
C GLY A 68 -20.82 -3.96 12.28
N GLU A 69 -21.24 -3.47 11.11
CA GLU A 69 -22.04 -4.23 10.13
C GLU A 69 -21.19 -5.24 9.34
N LEU A 70 -19.88 -5.01 9.25
CA LEU A 70 -18.94 -5.96 8.66
C LEU A 70 -18.79 -7.09 9.67
N ARG A 71 -19.13 -8.33 9.27
CA ARG A 71 -19.04 -9.51 10.12
C ARG A 71 -17.58 -9.83 10.47
N GLU A 72 -17.03 -9.11 11.45
CA GLU A 72 -15.66 -9.21 11.93
C GLU A 72 -15.34 -10.66 12.36
N ASP A 73 -16.33 -11.36 12.91
CA ASP A 73 -16.27 -12.79 13.20
C ASP A 73 -15.89 -13.61 11.97
N VAL A 74 -16.51 -13.39 10.81
CA VAL A 74 -16.21 -14.15 9.59
C VAL A 74 -14.78 -13.91 9.13
N PHE A 75 -14.32 -12.65 9.15
CA PHE A 75 -12.94 -12.33 8.77
C PHE A 75 -11.91 -12.89 9.76
N VAL A 76 -12.25 -12.97 11.04
CA VAL A 76 -11.40 -13.62 12.04
C VAL A 76 -11.28 -15.12 11.74
N HIS A 77 -12.39 -15.81 11.47
CA HIS A 77 -12.39 -17.24 11.12
C HIS A 77 -11.63 -17.50 9.81
N MET A 78 -11.93 -16.76 8.75
CA MET A 78 -11.22 -16.87 7.46
C MET A 78 -9.70 -16.70 7.63
N ARG A 79 -9.26 -15.77 8.48
CA ARG A 79 -7.82 -15.60 8.77
C ARG A 79 -7.24 -16.79 9.52
N GLN A 80 -7.94 -17.30 10.53
CA GLN A 80 -7.51 -18.47 11.29
C GLN A 80 -7.33 -19.69 10.38
N ASP A 81 -8.16 -19.78 9.33
CA ASP A 81 -8.09 -20.80 8.30
C ASP A 81 -7.04 -20.51 7.19
N GLY A 82 -6.27 -19.43 7.33
CA GLY A 82 -5.16 -19.08 6.43
C GLY A 82 -5.58 -18.36 5.15
N VAL A 83 -6.83 -17.89 5.05
CA VAL A 83 -7.36 -17.20 3.88
C VAL A 83 -6.80 -15.77 3.80
N MET A 84 -6.28 -15.40 2.62
CA MET A 84 -5.80 -14.05 2.36
C MET A 84 -6.97 -13.10 2.06
N ILE A 85 -7.60 -12.58 3.12
CA ILE A 85 -8.75 -11.66 3.02
C ILE A 85 -8.44 -10.43 2.15
N GLY A 86 -7.24 -9.86 2.32
CA GLY A 86 -6.79 -8.74 1.48
C GLY A 86 -6.76 -9.10 0.00
N PHE A 87 -6.41 -10.33 -0.36
CA PHE A 87 -6.47 -10.79 -1.76
C PHE A 87 -7.92 -10.85 -2.28
N LEU A 88 -8.86 -11.38 -1.48
CA LEU A 88 -10.27 -11.49 -1.87
C LEU A 88 -10.90 -10.12 -2.11
N ILE A 89 -10.65 -9.17 -1.21
CA ILE A 89 -11.15 -7.80 -1.32
C ILE A 89 -10.55 -7.12 -2.54
N ASN A 90 -9.21 -7.12 -2.68
CA ASN A 90 -8.54 -6.48 -3.81
C ASN A 90 -9.02 -7.05 -5.15
N ARG A 91 -9.14 -8.37 -5.27
CA ARG A 91 -9.59 -9.02 -6.50
C ARG A 91 -11.03 -8.62 -6.86
N SER A 92 -11.90 -8.50 -5.86
CA SER A 92 -13.29 -8.08 -6.04
C SER A 92 -13.42 -6.61 -6.39
N MET A 93 -12.55 -5.75 -5.85
CA MET A 93 -12.48 -4.33 -6.21
C MET A 93 -11.99 -4.12 -7.65
N PHE A 94 -11.00 -4.90 -8.12
CA PHE A 94 -10.62 -4.88 -9.54
C PHE A 94 -11.78 -5.29 -10.44
N TYR A 95 -12.52 -6.33 -10.07
CA TYR A 95 -13.71 -6.75 -10.82
C TYR A 95 -14.77 -5.64 -10.89
N LEU A 96 -14.96 -4.89 -9.80
CA LEU A 96 -15.87 -3.74 -9.78
C LEU A 96 -15.42 -2.61 -10.72
N ILE A 97 -14.13 -2.25 -10.69
CA ILE A 97 -13.57 -1.20 -11.57
C ILE A 97 -13.72 -1.59 -13.05
N GLU A 98 -13.37 -2.82 -13.41
CA GLU A 98 -13.51 -3.33 -14.79
C GLU A 98 -14.97 -3.25 -15.28
N ASN A 99 -15.92 -3.61 -14.43
CA ASN A 99 -17.34 -3.57 -14.77
C ASN A 99 -17.90 -2.14 -14.80
N TYR A 100 -17.40 -1.23 -13.96
CA TYR A 100 -17.77 0.19 -14.04
C TYR A 100 -17.30 0.82 -15.36
N ILE A 101 -16.07 0.52 -15.80
CA ILE A 101 -15.55 0.98 -17.10
C ILE A 101 -16.40 0.40 -18.24
N THR A 102 -16.82 -0.85 -18.12
CA THR A 102 -17.69 -1.48 -19.13
C THR A 102 -19.08 -0.85 -19.15
N PHE A 103 -19.65 -0.59 -17.98
CA PHE A 103 -20.96 0.04 -17.80
C PHE A 103 -20.99 1.44 -18.42
N THR A 104 -20.03 2.29 -18.06
CA THR A 104 -19.92 3.65 -18.61
C THR A 104 -19.81 3.66 -20.14
N LYS A 105 -19.05 2.71 -20.72
CA LYS A 105 -19.01 2.53 -22.18
C LYS A 105 -20.34 2.09 -22.78
N MET A 106 -21.08 1.19 -22.13
CA MET A 106 -22.39 0.72 -22.62
C MET A 106 -23.46 1.81 -22.59
N HIS A 107 -23.37 2.72 -21.63
CA HIS A 107 -24.32 3.82 -21.45
C HIS A 107 -23.86 5.16 -22.05
N ASP A 108 -22.75 5.17 -22.81
CA ASP A 108 -22.15 6.37 -23.43
C ASP A 108 -21.90 7.50 -22.41
N MET A 109 -21.46 7.12 -21.21
CA MET A 109 -21.12 8.03 -20.11
C MET A 109 -19.61 8.24 -20.02
N THR A 110 -19.18 9.44 -19.61
CA THR A 110 -17.77 9.70 -19.31
C THR A 110 -17.37 8.99 -18.02
N PRO A 111 -16.38 8.08 -18.04
CA PRO A 111 -15.99 7.34 -16.85
C PRO A 111 -15.12 8.23 -15.95
N GLN A 112 -15.59 8.60 -14.76
CA GLN A 112 -14.77 9.28 -13.75
C GLN A 112 -13.96 8.24 -12.95
N ILE A 113 -13.04 7.55 -13.63
CA ILE A 113 -12.27 6.41 -13.07
C ILE A 113 -11.44 6.84 -11.86
N GLU A 114 -10.87 8.04 -11.88
CA GLU A 114 -10.05 8.57 -10.77
C GLU A 114 -10.86 8.68 -9.47
N LEU A 115 -12.10 9.17 -9.55
CA LEU A 115 -12.99 9.24 -8.40
C LEU A 115 -13.36 7.85 -7.87
N LEU A 116 -13.63 6.90 -8.78
CA LEU A 116 -13.88 5.50 -8.40
C LEU A 116 -12.68 4.86 -7.70
N ILE A 117 -11.47 5.03 -8.26
CA ILE A 117 -10.23 4.52 -7.66
C ILE A 117 -10.04 5.12 -6.27
N GLY A 118 -10.34 6.41 -6.08
CA GLY A 118 -10.30 7.06 -4.77
C GLY A 118 -11.24 6.39 -3.74
N CYS A 119 -12.51 6.16 -4.12
CA CYS A 119 -13.48 5.48 -3.26
C CYS A 119 -13.05 4.05 -2.90
N VAL A 120 -12.61 3.28 -3.90
CA VAL A 120 -12.13 1.90 -3.72
C VAL A 120 -10.90 1.87 -2.80
N SER A 121 -9.93 2.75 -3.01
CA SER A 121 -8.70 2.79 -2.20
C SER A 121 -9.00 3.14 -0.75
N ARG A 122 -9.90 4.11 -0.51
CA ARG A 122 -10.36 4.48 0.84
C ARG A 122 -10.99 3.29 1.56
N PHE A 123 -11.86 2.57 0.84
CA PHE A 123 -12.57 1.42 1.38
C PHE A 123 -11.64 0.25 1.71
N ILE A 124 -10.67 -0.04 0.83
CA ILE A 124 -9.65 -1.07 1.10
C ILE A 124 -8.86 -0.72 2.37
N ASN A 125 -8.39 0.52 2.51
CA ASN A 125 -7.64 0.95 3.69
C ASN A 125 -8.46 0.80 4.98
N LEU A 126 -9.75 1.11 4.93
CA LEU A 126 -10.67 1.00 6.05
C LEU A 126 -10.91 -0.46 6.47
N ILE A 127 -11.05 -1.38 5.51
CA ILE A 127 -11.13 -2.80 5.85
C ILE A 127 -9.79 -3.30 6.38
N GLU A 128 -8.67 -2.91 5.76
CA GLU A 128 -7.34 -3.34 6.21
C GLU A 128 -7.06 -2.89 7.65
N SER A 129 -7.49 -1.69 8.06
CA SER A 129 -7.28 -1.19 9.42
C SER A 129 -8.07 -1.96 10.48
N GLU A 130 -9.28 -2.42 10.18
CA GLU A 130 -10.11 -3.17 11.15
C GLU A 130 -9.84 -4.67 11.13
N VAL A 131 -9.59 -5.24 9.95
CA VAL A 131 -9.30 -6.66 9.82
C VAL A 131 -7.92 -6.94 10.42
N THR A 132 -6.91 -6.09 10.25
CA THR A 132 -5.59 -6.29 10.90
C THR A 132 -5.69 -6.11 12.43
N PRO A 133 -5.09 -6.97 13.28
CA PRO A 133 -5.27 -6.87 14.73
C PRO A 133 -4.91 -5.47 15.24
N LYS A 134 -5.83 -4.87 16.01
CA LYS A 134 -5.72 -3.55 16.65
C LYS A 134 -4.44 -3.42 17.46
N VAL A 135 -3.39 -2.94 16.82
CA VAL A 135 -2.29 -2.16 17.43
C VAL A 135 -2.42 -0.69 17.04
N CYS A 136 -3.46 -0.32 16.29
CA CYS A 136 -3.67 1.02 15.78
C CYS A 136 -4.79 1.72 16.57
N ASN A 137 -4.45 2.41 17.65
CA ASN A 137 -5.26 3.53 18.10
C ASN A 137 -4.91 4.73 17.24
N PHE A 138 -5.60 4.91 16.11
CA PHE A 138 -5.68 6.21 15.47
C PHE A 138 -7.13 6.68 15.55
N THR A 139 -7.47 7.29 16.69
CA THR A 139 -8.64 8.16 16.80
C THR A 139 -8.29 9.49 16.14
N GLY A 140 -8.27 9.50 14.81
CA GLY A 140 -8.30 10.72 14.01
C GLY A 140 -9.67 10.83 13.40
N ALA A 141 -10.59 11.55 14.06
CA ALA A 141 -11.79 12.04 13.40
C ALA A 141 -11.32 12.96 12.26
N PHE A 142 -11.37 12.48 11.02
CA PHE A 142 -11.01 13.28 9.85
C PHE A 142 -12.28 13.96 9.34
N ASP A 143 -12.35 15.25 9.63
CA ASP A 143 -13.47 16.13 9.30
C ASP A 143 -13.69 16.20 7.79
N MET A 144 -14.96 16.16 7.39
CA MET A 144 -15.43 16.15 6.01
C MET A 144 -15.40 17.57 5.41
N SER A 145 -14.28 18.27 5.57
CA SER A 145 -13.98 19.44 4.76
C SER A 145 -13.10 18.97 3.61
N PHE A 146 -13.67 18.90 2.40
CA PHE A 146 -12.91 18.74 1.16
C PHE A 146 -12.01 19.97 0.98
N SER A 147 -10.88 19.94 1.67
CA SER A 147 -9.78 20.87 1.49
C SER A 147 -8.99 20.41 0.26
N ASN A 148 -8.67 21.37 -0.58
CA ASN A 148 -8.53 21.23 -2.02
C ASN A 148 -7.22 20.58 -2.52
N ASP A 149 -6.47 19.86 -1.68
CA ASP A 149 -5.03 19.63 -1.94
C ASP A 149 -4.50 18.21 -1.72
N VAL A 150 -5.33 17.19 -1.56
CA VAL A 150 -4.79 15.82 -1.38
C VAL A 150 -5.31 14.90 -2.48
N MET A 151 -4.53 14.85 -3.56
CA MET A 151 -4.60 13.83 -4.60
C MET A 151 -4.56 12.43 -3.97
N PHE A 152 -5.26 11.47 -4.57
CA PHE A 152 -5.33 10.10 -4.09
C PHE A 152 -4.17 9.28 -4.68
N SER A 153 -3.18 8.97 -3.84
CA SER A 153 -2.21 7.89 -4.07
C SER A 153 -1.87 7.23 -2.73
N PRO A 154 -1.69 5.90 -2.64
CA PRO A 154 -1.11 5.25 -1.46
C PRO A 154 0.26 5.84 -1.08
N THR A 155 0.96 6.50 -2.02
CA THR A 155 2.18 7.26 -1.72
C THR A 155 1.92 8.56 -0.98
N ASN A 156 0.77 9.21 -1.16
CA ASN A 156 0.50 10.50 -0.51
C ASN A 156 0.47 10.37 1.02
N ASN A 157 -0.05 9.26 1.55
CA ASN A 157 0.03 9.01 2.99
C ASN A 157 1.49 8.84 3.48
N ILE A 158 2.34 8.14 2.71
CA ILE A 158 3.75 7.95 3.07
C ILE A 158 4.50 9.29 3.04
N ILE A 159 4.30 10.09 1.99
CA ILE A 159 4.93 11.41 1.84
C ILE A 159 4.42 12.39 2.90
N GLU A 160 3.12 12.40 3.20
CA GLU A 160 2.54 13.15 4.32
C GLU A 160 3.13 12.74 5.67
N THR A 161 3.29 11.43 5.89
CA THR A 161 3.93 10.89 7.09
C THR A 161 5.37 11.36 7.20
N PHE A 162 6.15 11.35 6.11
CA PHE A 162 7.50 11.92 6.12
C PHE A 162 7.51 13.43 6.36
N ASN A 163 6.51 14.17 5.86
CA ASN A 163 6.34 15.59 6.16
C ASN A 163 6.09 15.81 7.65
N GLN A 164 5.21 15.02 8.26
CA GLN A 164 4.96 15.06 9.71
C GLN A 164 6.23 14.73 10.50
N MET A 165 6.93 13.65 10.15
CA MET A 165 8.20 13.28 10.79
C MET A 165 9.26 14.39 10.66
N LYS A 166 9.33 15.07 9.51
CA LYS A 166 10.22 16.22 9.29
C LYS A 166 9.88 17.38 10.25
N GLN A 167 8.59 17.70 10.41
CA GLN A 167 8.12 18.76 11.31
C GLN A 167 8.41 18.42 12.78
N GLU A 168 8.20 17.16 13.16
CA GLU A 168 8.43 16.63 14.52
C GLU A 168 9.90 16.27 14.78
N LYS A 169 10.79 16.49 13.79
CA LYS A 169 12.25 16.20 13.84
C LYS A 169 12.57 14.75 14.21
N GLN A 170 11.76 13.82 13.73
CA GLN A 170 11.94 12.39 13.95
C GLN A 170 12.90 11.77 12.94
N SER A 171 13.59 10.73 13.36
CA SER A 171 14.46 9.93 12.51
C SER A 171 13.75 8.67 12.02
N VAL A 172 14.23 8.15 10.89
CA VAL A 172 13.91 6.82 10.38
C VAL A 172 15.13 5.93 10.51
N VAL A 173 14.92 4.62 10.63
CA VAL A 173 16.01 3.64 10.65
C VAL A 173 16.07 2.93 9.32
N PHE A 174 17.20 3.02 8.63
CA PHE A 174 17.46 2.21 7.46
C PHE A 174 18.11 0.87 7.84
N LEU A 175 17.90 -0.14 7.01
CA LEU A 175 18.53 -1.45 7.15
C LEU A 175 18.82 -2.06 5.79
N ASN A 176 20.10 -2.12 5.42
CA ASN A 176 20.59 -2.72 4.19
C ASN A 176 21.64 -3.79 4.49
N LEU A 177 22.05 -4.55 3.47
CA LEU A 177 23.07 -5.59 3.61
C LEU A 177 24.35 -5.17 2.89
N TYR A 178 25.46 -5.12 3.62
CA TYR A 178 26.79 -5.02 3.04
C TYR A 178 27.43 -6.42 2.99
N LYS A 179 27.54 -7.02 1.81
CA LYS A 179 28.07 -8.40 1.62
C LYS A 179 27.43 -9.43 2.56
N GLY A 180 26.13 -9.28 2.83
CA GLY A 180 25.37 -10.15 3.72
C GLY A 180 25.40 -9.78 5.20
N VAL A 181 26.20 -8.77 5.60
CA VAL A 181 26.22 -8.20 6.95
C VAL A 181 25.16 -7.09 7.04
N PRO A 182 24.25 -7.12 8.03
CA PRO A 182 23.27 -6.05 8.20
C PRO A 182 23.96 -4.75 8.64
N VAL A 183 23.71 -3.69 7.88
CA VAL A 183 24.09 -2.31 8.19
C VAL A 183 22.81 -1.55 8.48
N SER A 184 22.73 -0.96 9.66
CA SER A 184 21.60 -0.16 10.08
C SER A 184 22.07 1.18 10.63
N SER A 185 21.43 2.25 10.18
CA SER A 185 21.67 3.59 10.68
C SER A 185 20.37 4.39 10.74
N GLU A 186 20.32 5.31 11.70
CA GLU A 186 19.33 6.37 11.70
C GLU A 186 19.58 7.36 10.56
N ALA A 187 18.51 8.00 10.12
CA ALA A 187 18.53 9.02 9.10
C ALA A 187 17.42 10.03 9.34
N THR A 188 17.65 11.27 8.91
CA THR A 188 16.68 12.36 9.08
C THR A 188 16.23 12.86 7.72
N VAL A 189 14.94 13.18 7.60
CA VAL A 189 14.40 13.84 6.40
C VAL A 189 14.98 15.25 6.32
N VAL A 190 15.71 15.54 5.25
CA VAL A 190 16.25 16.87 4.95
C VAL A 190 15.26 17.64 4.11
N ASP A 191 14.74 17.01 3.07
CA ASP A 191 13.82 17.67 2.16
C ASP A 191 12.81 16.74 1.49
N ILE A 192 11.70 17.29 1.05
CA ILE A 192 10.62 16.58 0.35
C ILE A 192 10.18 17.44 -0.82
N GLU A 193 10.38 16.93 -2.05
CA GLU A 193 9.98 17.59 -3.30
C GLU A 193 9.09 16.64 -4.10
N GLY A 194 7.77 16.86 -4.06
CA GLY A 194 6.78 15.94 -4.65
C GLY A 194 6.89 14.54 -4.03
N GLU A 195 7.10 13.52 -4.86
CA GLU A 195 7.26 12.12 -4.43
C GLU A 195 8.70 11.75 -4.03
N ASN A 196 9.63 12.70 -4.08
CA ASN A 196 11.03 12.48 -3.75
C ASN A 196 11.34 12.95 -2.34
N VAL A 197 11.96 12.08 -1.54
CA VAL A 197 12.38 12.41 -0.17
C VAL A 197 13.90 12.32 -0.08
N THR A 198 14.51 13.41 0.38
CA THR A 198 15.94 13.51 0.63
C THR A 198 16.23 13.21 2.09
N PHE A 199 17.03 12.17 2.33
CA PHE A 199 17.48 11.78 3.67
C PHE A 199 18.94 12.12 3.87
N LYS A 200 19.29 12.54 5.09
CA LYS A 200 20.67 12.56 5.55
C LYS A 200 20.97 11.22 6.22
N ILE A 201 21.98 10.52 5.72
CA ILE A 201 22.32 9.15 6.11
C ILE A 201 23.79 9.05 6.55
N ASP A 202 24.17 7.94 7.16
CA ASP A 202 25.59 7.64 7.41
C ASP A 202 26.27 7.08 6.14
N GLN A 203 27.58 7.31 6.00
CA GLN A 203 28.35 6.85 4.83
C GLN A 203 28.32 5.33 4.67
N LEU A 204 28.34 4.57 5.77
CA LEU A 204 28.31 3.11 5.68
C LEU A 204 26.95 2.62 5.19
N GLN A 205 25.87 3.29 5.61
CA GLN A 205 24.51 3.01 5.13
C GLN A 205 24.37 3.33 3.64
N GLU A 206 24.94 4.45 3.18
CA GLU A 206 24.96 4.84 1.76
C GLU A 206 25.62 3.76 0.89
N ILE A 207 26.76 3.24 1.33
CA ILE A 207 27.47 2.16 0.64
C ILE A 207 26.61 0.88 0.60
N ALA A 208 25.97 0.51 1.72
CA ALA A 208 25.11 -0.67 1.79
C ALA A 208 23.89 -0.53 0.85
N MET A 209 23.23 0.63 0.84
CA MET A 209 22.14 0.95 -0.08
C MET A 209 22.54 0.83 -1.54
N LYS A 210 23.71 1.35 -1.91
CA LYS A 210 24.22 1.30 -3.28
C LYS A 210 24.52 -0.13 -3.74
N LEU A 211 24.98 -1.00 -2.84
CA LEU A 211 25.23 -2.42 -3.16
C LEU A 211 23.94 -3.24 -3.28
N ASP A 212 22.96 -2.98 -2.42
CA ASP A 212 21.63 -3.62 -2.51
C ASP A 212 20.80 -3.07 -3.68
N GLY A 213 21.13 -1.88 -4.18
CA GLY A 213 20.42 -1.18 -5.26
C GLY A 213 19.07 -0.57 -4.84
N GLN A 214 18.67 -0.75 -3.59
CA GLN A 214 17.40 -0.28 -3.02
C GLN A 214 17.60 0.14 -1.57
N ALA A 215 16.75 1.04 -1.10
CA ALA A 215 16.73 1.46 0.29
C ALA A 215 15.59 0.76 1.03
N PHE A 216 15.86 0.33 2.27
CA PHE A 216 14.84 -0.28 3.12
C PHE A 216 14.74 0.44 4.46
N ILE A 217 13.54 0.85 4.83
CA ILE A 217 13.24 1.53 6.08
C ILE A 217 12.54 0.56 7.02
N VAL A 218 13.02 0.51 8.26
CA VAL A 218 12.45 -0.30 9.33
C VAL A 218 11.18 0.35 9.84
N LYS A 219 10.14 -0.47 10.08
CA LYS A 219 8.89 -0.01 10.71
C LYS A 219 9.18 0.76 12.01
N ASN A 220 8.41 1.80 12.27
CA ASN A 220 8.52 2.65 13.45
C ASN A 220 7.12 3.08 13.91
N ASP A 221 7.02 4.02 14.83
CA ASP A 221 5.73 4.48 15.36
C ASP A 221 4.85 5.20 14.30
N TYR A 222 5.46 5.66 13.20
CA TYR A 222 4.79 6.31 12.08
C TYR A 222 4.43 5.33 10.95
N PHE A 223 5.26 4.32 10.72
CA PHE A 223 5.09 3.29 9.70
C PHE A 223 4.89 1.92 10.33
N ASN A 224 3.68 1.38 10.23
CA ASN A 224 3.33 0.08 10.80
C ASN A 224 4.00 -1.13 10.08
N LYS A 225 4.56 -0.92 8.89
CA LYS A 225 5.24 -1.91 8.05
C LYS A 225 6.57 -1.34 7.58
N HIS A 226 7.49 -2.24 7.21
CA HIS A 226 8.76 -1.84 6.59
C HIS A 226 8.50 -1.20 5.22
N LEU A 227 9.34 -0.27 4.81
CA LEU A 227 9.26 0.33 3.49
C LEU A 227 10.44 -0.10 2.63
N LYS A 228 10.21 -0.16 1.33
CA LYS A 228 11.24 -0.20 0.30
C LYS A 228 11.11 1.06 -0.54
N ALA A 229 12.24 1.59 -1.01
CA ALA A 229 12.29 2.71 -1.93
C ALA A 229 13.38 2.52 -2.98
N ASP A 230 13.18 3.14 -4.13
CA ASP A 230 14.17 3.20 -5.19
C ASP A 230 15.11 4.40 -4.96
N ILE A 231 16.39 4.20 -5.25
CA ILE A 231 17.42 5.23 -5.10
C ILE A 231 17.49 6.03 -6.40
N VAL A 232 17.11 7.30 -6.35
CA VAL A 232 17.21 8.21 -7.50
C VAL A 232 18.66 8.69 -7.65
N TYR A 233 19.23 9.17 -6.56
CA TYR A 233 20.58 9.71 -6.54
C TYR A 233 21.15 9.69 -5.11
N SER A 234 22.48 9.60 -5.00
CA SER A 234 23.18 9.60 -3.72
C SER A 234 24.41 10.50 -3.80
N ASN A 235 24.59 11.34 -2.79
CA ASN A 235 25.68 12.29 -2.68
C ASN A 235 26.55 12.02 -1.45
N PHE A 236 27.68 11.34 -1.68
CA PHE A 236 28.69 11.01 -0.68
C PHE A 236 29.38 12.22 -0.05
N GLN A 237 29.35 13.40 -0.67
CA GLN A 237 29.97 14.59 -0.09
C GLN A 237 29.08 15.22 0.98
N THR A 238 27.77 15.18 0.77
CA THR A 238 26.77 15.74 1.70
C THR A 238 26.12 14.67 2.59
N ASN A 239 26.46 13.39 2.36
CA ASN A 239 25.84 12.21 2.98
C ASN A 239 24.31 12.24 2.86
N THR A 240 23.82 12.54 1.65
CA THR A 240 22.40 12.62 1.37
C THR A 240 21.98 11.68 0.26
N VAL A 241 20.85 11.01 0.42
CA VAL A 241 20.24 10.14 -0.58
C VAL A 241 18.85 10.64 -0.93
N VAL A 242 18.52 10.65 -2.22
CA VAL A 242 17.19 10.97 -2.74
C VAL A 242 16.49 9.67 -3.10
N LEU A 243 15.35 9.44 -2.46
CA LEU A 243 14.56 8.22 -2.61
C LEU A 243 13.20 8.55 -3.21
N THR A 244 12.64 7.59 -3.97
CA THR A 244 11.32 7.68 -4.59
C THR A 244 10.62 6.32 -4.56
N ASN A 245 9.38 6.26 -5.03
CA ASN A 245 8.62 5.02 -5.21
C ASN A 245 8.57 4.17 -3.92
N PHE A 246 8.08 4.77 -2.84
CA PHE A 246 7.97 4.10 -1.54
C PHE A 246 6.86 3.07 -1.53
N ILE A 247 7.18 1.84 -1.11
CA ILE A 247 6.25 0.70 -1.10
C ILE A 247 6.34 -0.02 0.25
N TYR A 248 5.20 -0.35 0.84
CA TYR A 248 5.11 -1.19 2.03
C TYR A 248 5.51 -2.64 1.74
N LEU A 249 6.35 -3.21 2.61
CA LEU A 249 6.75 -4.60 2.57
C LEU A 249 5.94 -5.44 3.56
N LEU A 250 5.50 -6.62 3.09
CA LEU A 250 4.86 -7.65 3.92
C LEU A 250 5.84 -8.29 4.91
N ASN A 251 7.11 -8.41 4.52
CA ASN A 251 8.18 -8.95 5.35
C ASN A 251 9.53 -8.34 4.95
N MET A 252 10.49 -8.37 5.88
CA MET A 252 11.87 -7.95 5.63
C MET A 252 12.81 -9.13 5.92
N PRO A 253 13.17 -9.94 4.90
CA PRO A 253 13.94 -11.16 5.09
C PRO A 253 15.31 -10.95 5.78
N ALA A 254 15.88 -9.75 5.69
CA ALA A 254 17.12 -9.38 6.38
C ALA A 254 17.01 -9.48 7.91
N LEU A 255 15.83 -9.19 8.47
CA LEU A 255 15.55 -9.26 9.91
C LEU A 255 15.21 -10.67 10.41
N GLN A 256 14.91 -11.61 9.50
CA GLN A 256 14.46 -12.96 9.83
C GLN A 256 15.61 -13.98 9.86
N ARG A 257 16.87 -13.54 9.77
CA ARG A 257 18.04 -14.42 9.68
C ARG A 257 18.62 -14.69 11.07
N GLU A 258 18.75 -15.96 11.43
CA GLU A 258 19.49 -16.39 12.64
C GLU A 258 21.01 -16.25 12.50
N PHE A 259 21.54 -16.32 11.27
CA PHE A 259 22.99 -16.28 11.01
C PHE A 259 23.35 -15.40 9.81
N ILE A 260 24.48 -14.70 9.90
CA ILE A 260 25.06 -13.90 8.81
C ILE A 260 25.56 -14.86 7.72
N ARG A 261 25.12 -14.65 6.47
CA ARG A 261 25.60 -15.39 5.29
C ARG A 261 26.49 -14.48 4.46
N VAL A 262 27.80 -14.68 4.53
CA VAL A 262 28.77 -13.97 3.70
C VAL A 262 29.10 -14.85 2.49
N HIS A 263 28.88 -14.36 1.28
CA HIS A 263 29.36 -15.05 0.09
C HIS A 263 30.87 -14.79 -0.05
N PRO A 264 31.72 -15.82 -0.12
CA PRO A 264 33.14 -15.62 -0.38
C PRO A 264 33.33 -15.05 -1.79
N ASP A 265 34.11 -13.97 -1.89
CA ASP A 265 34.61 -13.46 -3.17
C ASP A 265 35.61 -14.48 -3.72
N ILE A 266 35.13 -15.49 -4.44
CA ILE A 266 36.01 -16.41 -5.18
C ILE A 266 36.52 -15.63 -6.39
N VAL A 267 37.60 -14.88 -6.20
CA VAL A 267 38.46 -14.46 -7.30
C VAL A 267 38.88 -15.76 -7.99
N LYS A 268 38.34 -16.04 -9.18
CA LYS A 268 38.95 -17.00 -10.10
C LYS A 268 40.35 -16.48 -10.40
N ARG A 269 41.34 -16.86 -9.59
CA ARG A 269 42.71 -16.96 -10.08
C ARG A 269 42.66 -18.02 -11.16
N SER A 270 42.73 -17.60 -12.42
CA SER A 270 43.16 -18.47 -13.50
C SER A 270 44.46 -19.13 -13.03
N ALA A 271 44.40 -20.43 -12.81
CA ALA A 271 45.57 -21.25 -12.58
C ALA A 271 46.34 -21.35 -13.91
N GLU A 272 47.07 -20.30 -14.26
CA GLU A 272 48.21 -20.40 -15.16
C GLU A 272 49.46 -20.49 -14.30
N LEU A 273 49.81 -21.72 -13.89
CA LEU A 273 51.16 -22.02 -13.43
C LEU A 273 51.62 -23.36 -14.03
N VAL A 274 52.15 -23.21 -15.24
CA VAL A 274 53.44 -23.75 -15.70
C VAL A 274 53.82 -25.13 -15.18
N SER A 275 53.68 -26.12 -16.05
CA SER A 275 54.42 -27.38 -16.01
C SER A 275 55.93 -27.13 -16.12
N PHE A 276 56.67 -27.54 -15.09
CA PHE A 276 58.11 -27.81 -15.19
C PHE A 276 58.32 -29.27 -15.62
#